data_AF-A0A1Q3B0F0-F1
#
_entry.id   AF-A0A1Q3B0F0-F1
#
_cell.length_a   1.000
_cell.length_b   1.000
_cell.length_c   1.000
_cell.angle_alpha   90.00
_cell.angle_beta   90.00
_cell.angle_gamma   90.00
#
_symmetry.space_group_name_H-M   'P 1'
#
loop_
_entity.id
_entity.type
_entity.pdbx_description
1 polymer ?
#
loop_
_entity_poly.entity_id
_entity_poly.type
_entity_poly.pdbx_seq_one_letter_code
_entity_poly.pdbx_strand_id
1 'polypeptide(L)'
;MAMGEYTSEDESENEVNFTFDELQNAYEILYVEYENVCLKNKTLNKNAISMSNELEILKSENSKHISEIESLKNKNSFYMNEIDVLNVSSKLSIDFIEENDKLKIKIYALRKTFSKFSNSSDKLDNLLGLQRCVFDKAGLGYEEMKNVKHFKNFFVKKNEPQICCNYCGRLGHISTYCIFRNNLCYGKTRKIWVPKGTFVTNLKGPKFKWVPKA
;
A
#
# COMPACT_ATOMS: atom_id res chain seq x y z
N MET A 1 0.55 -42.21 112.09
CA MET A 1 -0.76 -41.65 112.49
C MET A 1 -1.06 -40.50 111.53
N ALA A 2 -1.86 -40.78 110.51
CA ALA A 2 -2.59 -39.82 109.69
C ALA A 2 -3.71 -40.65 109.06
N MET A 3 -4.81 -40.76 109.82
CA MET A 3 -6.07 -41.31 109.35
C MET A 3 -6.66 -40.27 108.39
N GLY A 4 -6.71 -40.61 107.11
CA GLY A 4 -7.55 -39.93 106.12
C GLY A 4 -8.75 -40.81 105.90
N GLU A 5 -9.92 -40.31 106.28
CA GLU A 5 -11.20 -40.99 106.39
C GLU A 5 -11.71 -41.54 105.06
N TYR A 6 -12.28 -42.74 105.15
CA TYR A 6 -13.15 -43.34 104.15
C TYR A 6 -14.42 -42.50 104.02
N THR A 7 -14.67 -41.92 102.87
CA THR A 7 -16.02 -41.51 102.46
C THR A 7 -16.45 -42.45 101.33
N SER A 8 -17.04 -43.58 101.75
CA SER A 8 -17.92 -44.37 100.89
C SER A 8 -19.21 -43.58 100.69
N GLU A 9 -19.33 -42.91 99.57
CA GLU A 9 -20.59 -42.31 99.13
C GLU A 9 -20.92 -42.86 97.74
N ASP A 10 -21.79 -43.86 97.77
CA ASP A 10 -22.73 -44.27 96.73
C ASP A 10 -22.19 -44.67 95.35
N GLU A 11 -21.37 -45.74 95.32
CA GLU A 11 -21.48 -46.75 94.25
C GLU A 11 -22.72 -47.62 94.52
N SER A 12 -23.92 -47.04 94.46
CA SER A 12 -25.10 -47.86 94.16
C SER A 12 -25.06 -48.16 92.67
N GLU A 13 -24.17 -49.09 92.31
CA GLU A 13 -24.30 -49.85 91.08
C GLU A 13 -25.76 -50.34 91.06
N ASN A 14 -26.56 -49.81 90.13
CA ASN A 14 -27.84 -50.40 89.79
C ASN A 14 -27.52 -51.79 89.23
N GLU A 15 -27.35 -52.76 90.12
CA GLU A 15 -27.09 -54.15 89.81
C GLU A 15 -28.40 -54.71 89.25
N VAL A 16 -28.61 -54.45 87.96
CA VAL A 16 -29.75 -54.98 87.22
C VAL A 16 -29.56 -56.50 87.17
N ASN A 17 -30.23 -57.20 88.07
CA ASN A 17 -30.22 -58.66 88.15
C ASN A 17 -30.98 -59.26 86.96
N PHE A 18 -30.33 -59.35 85.81
CA PHE A 18 -30.85 -60.07 84.65
C PHE A 18 -30.96 -61.55 84.95
N THR A 19 -32.08 -62.16 84.57
CA THR A 19 -32.23 -63.60 84.63
C THR A 19 -31.41 -64.27 83.52
N PHE A 20 -30.96 -65.50 83.75
CA PHE A 20 -30.19 -66.26 82.76
C PHE A 20 -30.94 -66.39 81.41
N ASP A 21 -32.26 -66.59 81.46
CA ASP A 21 -33.11 -66.71 80.28
C ASP A 21 -33.17 -65.40 79.47
N GLU A 22 -33.21 -64.24 80.13
CA GLU A 22 -33.14 -62.92 79.47
C GLU A 22 -31.80 -62.72 78.76
N LEU A 23 -30.71 -63.11 79.41
CA LEU A 23 -29.36 -63.01 78.85
C LEU A 23 -29.19 -63.92 77.63
N GLN A 24 -29.72 -65.14 77.71
CA GLN A 24 -29.66 -66.10 76.62
C GLN A 24 -30.50 -65.65 75.41
N ASN A 25 -31.72 -65.16 75.63
CA ASN A 25 -32.57 -64.62 74.57
C ASN A 25 -31.91 -63.39 73.90
N ALA A 26 -31.32 -62.49 74.67
CA ALA A 26 -30.58 -61.34 74.12
C ALA A 26 -29.37 -61.77 73.26
N TYR A 27 -28.64 -62.81 73.69
CA TYR A 27 -27.52 -63.35 72.92
C TYR A 27 -27.97 -64.00 71.60
N GLU A 28 -29.07 -64.76 71.61
CA GLU A 28 -29.61 -65.38 70.39
C GLU A 28 -30.06 -64.32 69.37
N ILE A 29 -30.74 -63.26 69.81
CA ILE A 29 -31.10 -62.11 68.95
C ILE A 29 -29.84 -61.47 68.36
N LEU A 30 -28.84 -61.20 69.20
CA LEU A 30 -27.57 -60.61 68.77
C LEU A 30 -26.84 -61.48 67.75
N TYR A 31 -26.85 -62.80 67.93
CA TYR A 31 -26.23 -63.75 67.01
C TYR A 31 -26.92 -63.74 65.63
N VAL A 32 -28.25 -63.74 65.60
CA VAL A 32 -29.03 -63.65 64.36
C VAL A 32 -28.75 -62.31 63.64
N GLU A 33 -28.68 -61.20 64.37
CA GLU A 33 -28.32 -59.90 63.81
C GLU A 33 -26.90 -59.90 63.24
N TYR A 34 -25.94 -60.50 63.95
CA TYR A 34 -24.56 -60.66 63.49
C TYR A 34 -24.49 -61.44 62.17
N GLU A 35 -25.16 -62.59 62.06
CA GLU A 35 -25.19 -63.37 60.82
C GLU A 35 -25.78 -62.55 59.65
N ASN A 36 -26.87 -61.83 59.91
CA ASN A 36 -27.50 -60.95 58.92
C ASN A 36 -26.54 -59.85 58.44
N VAL A 37 -25.79 -59.23 59.36
CA VAL A 37 -24.76 -58.24 59.01
C VAL A 37 -23.63 -58.88 58.19
N CYS A 38 -23.17 -60.08 58.54
CA CYS A 38 -22.16 -60.79 57.78
C CYS A 38 -22.59 -61.09 56.33
N LEU A 39 -23.86 -61.48 56.12
CA LEU A 39 -24.41 -61.70 54.78
C LEU A 39 -24.47 -60.39 53.96
N LYS A 40 -24.90 -59.30 54.58
CA LYS A 40 -24.89 -57.96 53.95
C LYS A 40 -23.46 -57.55 53.57
N ASN A 41 -22.48 -57.74 54.47
CA ASN A 41 -21.09 -57.40 54.21
C ASN A 41 -20.48 -58.19 53.04
N LYS A 42 -20.78 -59.50 52.94
CA LYS A 42 -20.37 -60.33 51.79
C LYS A 42 -20.94 -59.78 50.47
N THR A 43 -22.19 -59.31 50.48
CA THR A 43 -22.84 -58.74 49.30
C THR A 43 -22.21 -57.40 48.91
N LEU A 44 -21.97 -56.51 49.89
CA LEU A 44 -21.30 -55.23 49.66
C LEU A 44 -19.88 -55.40 49.11
N ASN A 45 -19.11 -56.37 49.62
CA ASN A 45 -17.77 -56.66 49.09
C ASN A 45 -17.80 -57.10 47.63
N LYS A 46 -18.77 -57.93 47.22
CA LYS A 46 -18.93 -58.30 45.81
C LYS A 46 -19.24 -57.08 44.94
N ASN A 47 -20.13 -56.22 45.40
CA ASN A 47 -20.50 -55.00 44.68
C ASN A 47 -19.30 -54.04 44.57
N ALA A 48 -18.50 -53.89 45.63
CA ALA A 48 -17.30 -53.07 45.63
C ALA A 48 -16.26 -53.56 44.61
N ILE A 49 -16.05 -54.87 44.51
CA ILE A 49 -15.17 -55.47 43.49
C ILE A 49 -15.72 -55.22 42.08
N SER A 50 -17.03 -55.42 41.87
CA SER A 50 -17.67 -55.17 40.57
C SER A 50 -17.48 -53.71 40.11
N MET A 51 -17.79 -52.76 41.00
CA MET A 51 -17.62 -51.33 40.73
C MET A 51 -16.16 -50.96 40.47
N SER A 52 -15.20 -51.57 41.18
CA SER A 52 -13.77 -51.32 40.95
C SER A 52 -13.35 -51.75 39.54
N ASN A 53 -13.85 -52.88 39.05
CA ASN A 53 -13.56 -53.35 37.69
C ASN A 53 -14.17 -52.44 36.63
N GLU A 54 -15.41 -51.99 36.83
CA GLU A 54 -16.07 -51.03 35.93
C GLU A 54 -15.30 -49.69 35.87
N LEU A 55 -14.81 -49.20 37.00
CA LEU A 55 -13.99 -47.99 37.05
C LEU A 55 -12.68 -48.15 36.26
N GLU A 56 -12.05 -49.32 36.33
CA GLU A 56 -10.82 -49.59 35.59
C GLU A 56 -11.06 -49.61 34.07
N ILE A 57 -12.16 -50.21 33.62
CA ILE A 57 -12.59 -50.20 32.22
C ILE A 57 -12.84 -48.77 31.74
N LEU A 58 -13.66 -48.01 32.47
CA LEU A 58 -13.97 -46.61 32.13
C LEU A 58 -12.72 -45.73 32.10
N LYS A 59 -11.76 -45.97 33.01
CA LYS A 59 -10.47 -45.27 33.02
C LYS A 59 -9.66 -45.56 31.76
N SER A 60 -9.69 -46.80 31.27
CA SER A 60 -9.02 -47.20 30.03
C SER A 60 -9.68 -46.63 28.77
N GLU A 61 -11.01 -46.43 28.80
CA GLU A 61 -11.74 -45.79 27.69
C GLU A 61 -11.50 -44.29 27.68
N ASN A 62 -11.54 -43.64 28.84
CA ASN A 62 -11.22 -42.22 28.96
C ASN A 62 -9.80 -41.90 28.48
N SER A 63 -8.81 -42.75 28.74
CA SER A 63 -7.45 -42.53 28.25
C SER A 63 -7.37 -42.59 26.71
N LYS A 64 -8.12 -43.49 26.07
CA LYS A 64 -8.24 -43.55 24.60
C LYS A 64 -8.88 -42.28 24.05
N HIS A 65 -10.00 -41.83 24.62
CA HIS A 65 -10.66 -40.58 24.19
C HIS A 65 -9.76 -39.35 24.34
N ILE A 66 -8.98 -39.26 25.43
CA ILE A 66 -8.01 -38.17 25.61
C ILE A 66 -6.97 -38.18 24.47
N SER A 67 -6.42 -39.35 24.12
CA SER A 67 -5.45 -39.46 23.03
C SER A 67 -6.05 -39.09 21.66
N GLU A 68 -7.31 -39.44 21.43
CA GLU A 68 -8.04 -39.09 20.20
C GLU A 68 -8.28 -37.58 20.11
N ILE A 69 -8.73 -36.95 21.21
CA ILE A 69 -8.91 -35.50 21.30
C ILE A 69 -7.60 -34.76 21.01
N GLU A 70 -6.47 -35.23 21.54
CA GLU A 70 -5.17 -34.63 21.28
C GLU A 70 -4.76 -34.77 19.80
N SER A 71 -5.02 -35.93 19.19
CA SER A 71 -4.79 -36.13 17.76
C SER A 71 -5.62 -35.20 16.88
N LEU A 72 -6.90 -34.98 17.23
CA LEU A 72 -7.82 -34.09 16.53
C LEU A 72 -7.41 -32.63 16.71
N LYS A 73 -6.98 -32.25 17.92
CA LYS A 73 -6.46 -30.90 18.20
C LYS A 73 -5.24 -30.59 17.32
N ASN A 74 -4.33 -31.55 17.16
CA ASN A 74 -3.17 -31.40 16.29
C ASN A 74 -3.57 -31.26 14.81
N LYS A 75 -4.53 -32.06 14.33
CA LYS A 75 -5.09 -31.92 12.98
C LYS A 75 -5.75 -30.56 12.75
N ASN A 76 -6.54 -30.08 13.71
CA ASN A 76 -7.17 -28.77 13.62
C ASN A 76 -6.13 -27.64 13.56
N SER A 77 -5.07 -27.71 14.38
CA SER A 77 -3.94 -26.76 14.31
C SER A 77 -3.31 -26.73 12.91
N PHE A 78 -3.10 -27.91 12.31
CA PHE A 78 -2.59 -28.02 10.94
C PHE A 78 -3.51 -27.36 9.90
N TYR A 79 -4.80 -27.68 9.92
CA TYR A 79 -5.76 -27.09 8.97
C TYR A 79 -5.92 -25.58 9.14
N MET A 80 -5.85 -25.07 10.37
CA MET A 80 -5.85 -23.62 10.60
C MET A 80 -4.66 -22.92 9.93
N ASN A 81 -3.46 -23.51 10.01
CA ASN A 81 -2.29 -22.97 9.32
C ASN A 81 -2.45 -23.01 7.79
N GLU A 82 -3.03 -24.08 7.22
CA GLU A 82 -3.32 -24.14 5.79
C GLU A 82 -4.30 -23.05 5.34
N ILE A 83 -5.35 -22.81 6.13
CA ILE A 83 -6.33 -21.75 5.87
C ILE A 83 -5.63 -20.37 5.88
N ASP A 84 -4.74 -20.11 6.84
CA ASP A 84 -4.00 -18.86 6.91
C ASP A 84 -3.10 -18.64 5.68
N VAL A 85 -2.42 -19.69 5.23
CA VAL A 85 -1.60 -19.65 4.00
C VAL A 85 -2.47 -19.36 2.77
N LEU A 86 -3.62 -20.02 2.65
CA LEU A 86 -4.57 -19.80 1.56
C LEU A 86 -5.15 -18.38 1.57
N ASN A 87 -5.42 -17.83 2.76
CA ASN A 87 -5.89 -16.46 2.92
C ASN A 87 -4.85 -15.44 2.45
N VAL A 88 -3.58 -15.62 2.85
CA VAL A 88 -2.47 -14.76 2.38
C VAL A 88 -2.29 -14.87 0.87
N SER A 89 -2.35 -16.08 0.32
CA SER A 89 -2.24 -16.32 -1.13
C SER A 89 -3.38 -15.65 -1.90
N SER A 90 -4.62 -15.78 -1.40
CA SER A 90 -5.80 -15.15 -2.01
C SER A 90 -5.70 -13.64 -1.99
N LYS A 91 -5.24 -13.06 -0.87
CA LYS A 91 -5.03 -11.62 -0.75
C LYS A 91 -3.98 -11.11 -1.75
N LEU A 92 -2.86 -11.82 -1.86
CA LEU A 92 -1.81 -11.51 -2.83
C LEU A 92 -2.34 -11.59 -4.27
N SER A 93 -3.17 -12.59 -4.59
CA SER A 93 -3.79 -12.72 -5.91
C SER A 93 -4.70 -11.54 -6.24
N ILE A 94 -5.47 -11.04 -5.28
CA ILE A 94 -6.33 -9.86 -5.47
C ILE A 94 -5.47 -8.63 -5.78
N ASP A 95 -4.40 -8.42 -5.01
CA ASP A 95 -3.51 -7.27 -5.18
C ASP A 95 -2.84 -7.29 -6.57
N PHE A 96 -2.42 -8.45 -7.06
CA PHE A 96 -1.89 -8.62 -8.42
C PHE A 96 -2.93 -8.30 -9.52
N ILE A 97 -4.19 -8.69 -9.33
CA ILE A 97 -5.27 -8.37 -10.30
C ILE A 97 -5.47 -6.86 -10.38
N GLU A 98 -5.54 -6.17 -9.24
CA GLU A 98 -5.69 -4.71 -9.21
C GLU A 98 -4.52 -3.99 -9.88
N GLU A 99 -3.29 -4.43 -9.64
CA GLU A 99 -2.11 -3.86 -10.28
C GLU A 99 -2.13 -4.07 -11.80
N ASN A 100 -2.49 -5.27 -12.25
CA ASN A 100 -2.60 -5.59 -13.67
C ASN A 100 -3.65 -4.73 -14.37
N ASP A 101 -4.80 -4.47 -13.74
CA ASP A 101 -5.83 -3.60 -14.30
C ASP A 101 -5.37 -2.13 -14.39
N LYS A 102 -4.64 -1.63 -13.37
CA LYS A 102 -3.97 -0.32 -13.44
C LYS A 102 -2.97 -0.26 -14.59
N LEU A 103 -2.19 -1.31 -14.82
CA LEU A 103 -1.23 -1.39 -15.93
C LEU A 103 -1.93 -1.44 -17.29
N LYS A 104 -3.02 -2.20 -17.45
CA LYS A 104 -3.82 -2.22 -18.69
C LYS A 104 -4.33 -0.82 -19.06
N ILE A 105 -4.82 -0.05 -18.08
CA ILE A 105 -5.27 1.32 -18.31
C ILE A 105 -4.12 2.22 -18.77
N LYS A 106 -2.94 2.12 -18.12
CA LYS A 106 -1.74 2.87 -18.53
C LYS A 106 -1.29 2.51 -19.96
N ILE A 107 -1.28 1.22 -20.30
CA ILE A 107 -0.94 0.74 -21.65
C ILE A 107 -1.93 1.26 -22.68
N TYR A 108 -3.23 1.25 -22.38
CA TYR A 108 -4.25 1.79 -23.29
C TYR A 108 -4.05 3.29 -23.55
N ALA A 109 -3.79 4.07 -22.49
CA ALA A 109 -3.49 5.49 -22.63
C ALA A 109 -2.21 5.73 -23.46
N LEU A 110 -1.14 4.98 -23.19
CA LEU A 110 0.13 5.07 -23.92
C LEU A 110 -0.01 4.66 -25.39
N ARG A 111 -0.78 3.61 -25.68
CA ARG A 111 -1.07 3.19 -27.05
C ARG A 111 -1.81 4.27 -27.83
N LYS A 112 -2.74 4.98 -27.18
CA LYS A 112 -3.46 6.11 -27.77
C LYS A 112 -2.54 7.29 -28.09
N THR A 113 -1.60 7.62 -27.21
CA THR A 113 -0.61 8.69 -27.49
C THR A 113 0.37 8.28 -28.57
N PHE A 114 0.86 7.03 -28.55
CA PHE A 114 1.78 6.50 -29.55
C PHE A 114 1.15 6.46 -30.94
N SER A 115 -0.12 6.05 -31.07
CA SER A 115 -0.82 6.09 -32.36
C SER A 115 -0.92 7.51 -32.93
N LYS A 116 -1.21 8.52 -32.10
CA LYS A 116 -1.20 9.93 -32.53
C LYS A 116 0.19 10.36 -32.99
N PHE A 117 1.23 9.99 -32.22
CA PHE A 117 2.61 10.29 -32.55
C PHE A 117 3.05 9.65 -33.87
N SER A 118 2.79 8.35 -34.06
CA SER A 118 3.07 7.62 -35.31
C SER A 118 2.39 8.28 -36.51
N ASN A 119 1.09 8.58 -36.41
CA ASN A 119 0.35 9.25 -37.49
C ASN A 119 0.93 10.64 -37.82
N SER A 120 1.49 11.35 -36.83
CA SER A 120 2.17 12.63 -37.06
C SER A 120 3.59 12.45 -37.63
N SER A 121 4.30 11.38 -37.25
CA SER A 121 5.61 11.02 -37.81
C SER A 121 5.46 10.72 -39.29
N ASP A 122 4.53 9.86 -39.70
CA ASP A 122 4.31 9.54 -41.12
C ASP A 122 4.01 10.80 -41.94
N LYS A 123 3.24 11.75 -41.39
CA LYS A 123 2.97 13.04 -42.05
C LYS A 123 4.24 13.89 -42.14
N LEU A 124 5.04 13.93 -41.09
CA LEU A 124 6.31 14.65 -41.07
C LEU A 124 7.32 14.02 -42.03
N ASP A 125 7.45 12.69 -42.05
CA ASP A 125 8.33 11.94 -42.93
C ASP A 125 7.90 12.09 -44.39
N ASN A 126 6.60 12.12 -44.69
CA ASN A 126 6.10 12.46 -46.01
C ASN A 126 6.44 13.92 -46.39
N LEU A 127 6.27 14.88 -45.48
CA LEU A 127 6.63 16.27 -45.72
C LEU A 127 8.15 16.43 -45.94
N LEU A 128 8.97 15.80 -45.11
CA LEU A 128 10.43 15.82 -45.20
C LEU A 128 10.91 15.03 -46.43
N GLY A 129 10.26 13.93 -46.79
CA GLY A 129 10.53 13.18 -48.02
C GLY A 129 10.23 13.99 -49.27
N LEU A 130 9.17 14.81 -49.25
CA LEU A 130 8.88 15.80 -50.30
C LEU A 130 9.87 16.98 -50.28
N GLN A 131 10.35 17.38 -49.09
CA GLN A 131 11.37 18.44 -48.91
C GLN A 131 12.81 17.97 -49.12
N ARG A 132 13.07 16.66 -49.16
CA ARG A 132 14.29 16.07 -49.72
C ARG A 132 14.29 16.29 -51.23
N CYS A 133 14.26 17.55 -51.63
CA CYS A 133 14.97 17.97 -52.81
C CYS A 133 16.40 17.45 -52.60
N VAL A 134 16.85 16.66 -53.57
CA VAL A 134 18.22 16.15 -53.66
C VAL A 134 19.09 17.38 -53.89
N PHE A 135 19.36 18.12 -52.81
CA PHE A 135 20.29 19.24 -52.79
C PHE A 135 21.68 18.63 -52.73
N ASP A 136 22.15 18.14 -53.88
CA ASP A 136 23.50 17.66 -54.10
C ASP A 136 23.65 16.13 -53.91
N LYS A 137 23.10 15.36 -54.85
CA LYS A 137 23.84 14.18 -55.33
C LYS A 137 25.02 14.69 -56.16
N ALA A 138 26.03 15.23 -55.50
CA ALA A 138 27.30 15.59 -56.13
C ALA A 138 28.33 14.52 -55.78
N GLY A 139 28.66 13.70 -56.77
CA GLY A 139 29.69 12.67 -56.69
C GLY A 139 30.13 12.28 -58.10
N LEU A 140 31.40 11.91 -58.25
CA LEU A 140 31.97 11.43 -59.51
C LEU A 140 31.11 10.29 -60.08
N GLY A 141 30.42 10.56 -61.19
CA GLY A 141 29.53 9.61 -61.87
C GLY A 141 28.04 9.99 -61.91
N TYR A 142 27.62 11.14 -61.38
CA TYR A 142 26.22 11.59 -61.49
C TYR A 142 25.97 12.36 -62.80
N GLU A 143 25.14 11.82 -63.69
CA GLU A 143 24.66 12.51 -64.90
C GLU A 143 23.40 13.33 -64.60
N GLU A 144 23.57 14.65 -64.58
CA GLU A 144 22.53 15.62 -64.25
C GLU A 144 21.64 15.92 -65.46
N MET A 145 20.84 14.95 -65.92
CA MET A 145 20.00 15.18 -67.09
C MET A 145 18.61 14.53 -66.97
N LYS A 146 17.64 15.39 -66.63
CA LYS A 146 16.28 15.53 -67.22
C LYS A 146 15.06 15.48 -66.30
N ASN A 147 15.12 15.06 -65.03
CA ASN A 147 13.89 14.96 -64.21
C ASN A 147 13.98 15.50 -62.77
N VAL A 148 14.87 16.45 -62.49
CA VAL A 148 14.87 17.10 -61.17
C VAL A 148 13.81 18.21 -61.16
N LYS A 149 12.62 17.89 -60.66
CA LYS A 149 11.60 18.90 -60.35
C LYS A 149 12.10 19.77 -59.21
N HIS A 150 12.66 20.94 -59.53
CA HIS A 150 12.92 21.97 -58.53
C HIS A 150 11.59 22.54 -58.03
N PHE A 151 11.13 22.05 -56.87
CA PHE A 151 10.00 22.67 -56.19
C PHE A 151 10.45 24.01 -55.59
N LYS A 152 9.67 25.07 -55.80
CA LYS A 152 9.90 26.36 -55.13
C LYS A 152 9.81 26.14 -53.62
N ASN A 153 10.88 26.43 -52.88
CA ASN A 153 10.86 26.48 -51.43
C ASN A 153 9.77 27.47 -50.96
N PHE A 154 8.64 26.95 -50.46
CA PHE A 154 7.53 27.76 -49.98
C PHE A 154 7.85 28.54 -48.68
N PHE A 155 8.95 28.22 -48.02
CA PHE A 155 9.29 28.75 -46.69
C PHE A 155 10.11 30.05 -46.71
N VAL A 156 10.71 30.45 -47.84
CA VAL A 156 11.51 31.67 -47.91
C VAL A 156 11.13 32.47 -49.15
N LYS A 157 10.46 33.62 -48.96
CA LYS A 157 10.38 34.65 -50.00
C LYS A 157 11.81 35.16 -50.22
N LYS A 158 12.32 35.08 -51.46
CA LYS A 158 13.57 35.75 -51.84
C LYS A 158 13.38 37.25 -51.66
N ASN A 159 13.82 37.81 -50.53
CA ASN A 159 14.07 39.24 -50.45
C ASN A 159 15.42 39.48 -51.11
N GLU A 160 15.44 40.21 -52.22
CA GLU A 160 16.67 40.73 -52.82
C GLU A 160 17.45 41.49 -51.74
N PRO A 161 18.79 41.37 -51.66
CA PRO A 161 19.57 42.07 -50.66
C PRO A 161 19.49 43.58 -50.90
N GLN A 162 18.60 44.24 -50.17
CA GLN A 162 18.49 45.70 -50.10
C GLN A 162 19.74 46.21 -49.35
N ILE A 163 20.75 46.65 -50.11
CA ILE A 163 21.94 47.29 -49.55
C ILE A 163 21.50 48.57 -48.85
N CYS A 164 21.45 48.55 -47.51
CA CYS A 164 21.14 49.69 -46.68
C CYS A 164 22.42 50.26 -46.04
N CYS A 165 22.49 51.58 -45.93
CA CYS A 165 23.60 52.25 -45.29
C CYS A 165 23.41 52.22 -43.76
N ASN A 166 24.32 51.58 -43.02
CA ASN A 166 24.24 51.53 -41.54
C ASN A 166 24.36 52.91 -40.86
N TYR A 167 24.85 53.94 -41.56
CA TYR A 167 24.99 55.29 -40.98
C TYR A 167 23.70 56.14 -41.13
N CYS A 168 23.11 56.19 -42.33
CA CYS A 168 21.93 57.04 -42.58
C CYS A 168 20.61 56.27 -42.77
N GLY A 169 20.65 54.94 -42.79
CA GLY A 169 19.48 54.07 -42.96
C GLY A 169 18.86 54.11 -44.36
N ARG A 170 19.45 54.80 -45.34
CA ARG A 170 18.96 54.85 -46.72
C ARG A 170 19.49 53.68 -47.56
N LEU A 171 18.67 53.22 -48.50
CA LEU A 171 19.01 52.16 -49.45
C LEU A 171 19.93 52.67 -50.56
N GLY A 172 20.71 51.77 -51.16
CA GLY A 172 21.48 52.01 -52.39
C GLY A 172 22.97 52.34 -52.19
N HIS A 173 23.49 52.40 -50.96
CA HIS A 173 24.92 52.61 -50.70
C HIS A 173 25.36 52.02 -49.34
N ILE A 174 26.66 51.85 -49.16
CA ILE A 174 27.28 51.38 -47.90
C ILE A 174 27.78 52.58 -47.08
N SER A 175 27.91 52.43 -45.77
CA SER A 175 28.34 53.48 -44.83
C SER A 175 29.66 54.18 -45.16
N THR A 176 30.53 53.59 -45.98
CA THR A 176 31.78 54.19 -46.44
C THR A 176 31.55 55.32 -47.45
N TYR A 177 30.52 55.21 -48.28
CA TYR A 177 30.12 56.19 -49.29
C TYR A 177 28.97 57.08 -48.82
N CYS A 178 28.66 57.09 -47.53
CA CYS A 178 27.57 57.90 -46.98
C CYS A 178 27.94 59.38 -46.96
N ILE A 179 27.18 60.20 -47.71
CA ILE A 179 27.37 61.65 -47.79
C ILE A 179 27.27 62.31 -46.40
N PHE A 180 26.40 61.78 -45.53
CA PHE A 180 26.22 62.28 -44.16
C PHE A 180 27.39 61.94 -43.23
N ARG A 181 28.19 60.92 -43.56
CA ARG A 181 29.39 60.56 -42.80
C ARG A 181 30.58 61.43 -43.21
N ASN A 182 30.71 61.73 -44.50
CA ASN A 182 31.88 62.45 -45.04
C ASN A 182 31.76 63.97 -44.99
N ASN A 183 30.57 64.54 -44.74
CA ASN A 183 30.40 65.99 -44.59
C ASN A 183 30.06 66.38 -43.14
N LEU A 184 31.01 66.99 -42.43
CA LEU A 184 30.87 67.50 -41.06
C LEU A 184 29.76 68.55 -40.89
N CYS A 185 29.34 69.20 -41.97
CA CYS A 185 28.46 70.37 -41.94
C CYS A 185 26.95 70.06 -41.97
N TYR A 186 26.55 68.79 -42.20
CA TYR A 186 25.13 68.40 -42.30
C TYR A 186 24.65 67.47 -41.16
N GLY A 187 25.52 67.14 -40.19
CA GLY A 187 25.28 66.04 -39.24
C GLY A 187 24.97 66.41 -37.79
N LYS A 188 24.89 67.70 -37.41
CA LYS A 188 24.62 68.09 -36.01
C LYS A 188 23.49 69.10 -35.88
N THR A 189 22.25 68.66 -36.03
CA THR A 189 21.12 69.37 -35.42
C THR A 189 21.34 69.39 -33.91
N ARG A 190 21.57 70.57 -33.31
CA ARG A 190 21.60 70.74 -31.84
C ARG A 190 20.27 70.28 -31.28
N LYS A 191 20.25 69.18 -30.54
CA LYS A 191 19.07 68.71 -29.80
C LYS A 191 18.93 69.59 -28.56
N ILE A 192 17.89 70.40 -28.50
CA ILE A 192 17.48 71.17 -27.31
C ILE A 192 16.39 70.36 -26.62
N TRP A 193 16.50 70.21 -25.30
CA TRP A 193 15.49 69.55 -24.49
C TRP A 193 14.30 70.48 -24.23
N VAL A 194 13.08 69.98 -24.43
CA VAL A 194 11.84 70.68 -24.10
C VAL A 194 10.94 69.81 -23.22
N PRO A 195 10.13 70.40 -22.32
CA PRO A 195 9.20 69.65 -21.48
C PRO A 195 8.08 69.03 -22.34
N LYS A 196 7.70 67.78 -22.04
CA LYS A 196 6.64 67.09 -22.77
C LYS A 196 5.25 67.58 -22.34
N GLY A 197 4.49 68.18 -23.27
CA GLY A 197 3.07 68.51 -23.10
C GLY A 197 2.78 69.99 -22.88
N THR A 198 2.28 70.66 -23.92
CA THR A 198 1.95 72.10 -23.88
C THR A 198 0.43 72.25 -24.03
N PHE A 199 -0.32 72.03 -22.96
CA PHE A 199 -1.61 72.70 -22.75
C PHE A 199 -1.88 72.82 -21.25
N VAL A 200 -2.35 74.01 -20.87
CA VAL A 200 -2.96 74.46 -19.62
C VAL A 200 -2.05 74.76 -18.42
N THR A 201 -2.28 75.97 -17.95
CA THR A 201 -1.71 76.69 -16.81
C THR A 201 -1.87 75.95 -15.49
N ASN A 202 -0.78 75.97 -14.72
CA ASN A 202 -0.71 75.90 -13.26
C ASN A 202 -0.82 74.51 -12.59
N LEU A 203 0.31 73.78 -12.51
CA LEU A 203 0.56 72.78 -11.47
C LEU A 203 2.01 72.88 -10.95
N LYS A 204 2.16 73.06 -9.63
CA LYS A 204 3.44 73.07 -8.88
C LYS A 204 3.94 71.63 -8.66
N GLY A 205 5.22 71.35 -8.94
CA GLY A 205 5.93 70.18 -8.38
C GLY A 205 6.58 69.21 -9.39
N PRO A 206 7.59 68.41 -8.99
CA PRO A 206 8.78 68.18 -9.81
C PRO A 206 8.82 66.78 -10.43
N LYS A 207 8.23 66.59 -11.62
CA LYS A 207 8.54 65.46 -12.51
C LYS A 207 8.41 65.85 -13.99
N PHE A 208 9.26 66.75 -14.48
CA PHE A 208 9.37 66.97 -15.92
C PHE A 208 10.28 65.92 -16.55
N LYS A 209 9.72 65.08 -17.41
CA LYS A 209 10.51 64.21 -18.30
C LYS A 209 10.82 65.00 -19.56
N TRP A 210 12.05 65.45 -19.69
CA TRP A 210 12.53 66.11 -20.90
C TRP A 210 12.51 65.12 -22.06
N VAL A 211 12.08 65.56 -23.24
CA VAL A 211 12.15 64.78 -24.48
C VAL A 211 12.79 65.63 -25.59
N PRO A 212 13.45 65.00 -26.59
CA PRO A 212 13.98 65.71 -27.73
C PRO A 212 12.84 66.35 -28.53
N LYS A 213 13.03 67.60 -28.98
CA LYS A 213 12.10 68.23 -29.93
C LYS A 213 12.10 67.44 -31.24
N ALA A 214 10.91 67.04 -31.70
CA ALA A 214 10.70 66.49 -33.04
C ALA A 214 10.79 67.60 -34.09
#